data_AF-A0A970SWC3-F1
#
_entry.id   AF-A0A970SWC3-F1
#
_cell.length_a   1.000
_cell.length_b   1.000
_cell.length_c   1.000
_cell.angle_alpha   90.00
_cell.angle_beta   90.00
_cell.angle_gamma   90.00
#
_symmetry.space_group_name_H-M   'P 1'
#
loop_
_entity.id
_entity.type
_entity.pdbx_description
1 polymer ?
#
loop_
_entity_poly.entity_id
_entity_poly.type
_entity_poly.pdbx_seq_one_letter_code
_entity_poly.pdbx_strand_id
1 'polypeptide(L)'
;MLIDSVGVKGYRLVRSEASPIDSRAVRRLGSKVTNWGLEHMKEYNVYPNREFVRQMWDRVMYNKNRPDEELYEEYLDDAMTQRNVADLHYALLRFNISNEHNGLVPGNGRVKLITASTLVLQGDRDLVVPPFTGEEIVAALGKARLVILPDSGHAPLIDCMDELVQNLEDFI
;
A
#
# COMPACT_ATOMS: atom_id res chain seq x y z
N MET A 1 -5.58 8.42 10.06
CA MET A 1 -5.28 7.05 10.55
C MET A 1 -4.90 6.23 9.32
N LEU A 2 -3.65 5.78 9.21
CA LEU A 2 -3.24 4.90 8.11
C LEU A 2 -3.61 3.47 8.49
N ILE A 3 -4.72 2.99 7.93
CA ILE A 3 -4.99 1.56 7.77
C ILE A 3 -3.91 1.07 6.79
N ASP A 4 -3.21 -0.02 7.13
CA ASP A 4 -1.96 -0.42 6.47
C ASP A 4 -2.12 -0.56 4.94
N SER A 5 -1.12 -0.09 4.20
CA SER A 5 -1.15 0.02 2.74
C SER A 5 -0.31 -1.06 2.04
N VAL A 6 0.19 -2.08 2.77
CA VAL A 6 0.94 -3.21 2.21
C VAL A 6 0.81 -4.51 3.03
N GLY A 7 1.11 -5.65 2.41
CA GLY A 7 1.20 -6.93 3.11
C GLY A 7 2.55 -7.20 3.78
N VAL A 8 2.69 -8.36 4.42
CA VAL A 8 3.91 -8.82 5.12
C VAL A 8 5.17 -8.92 4.25
N LYS A 9 5.03 -8.82 2.93
CA LYS A 9 6.09 -8.86 1.91
C LYS A 9 6.39 -7.49 1.28
N GLY A 10 5.75 -6.42 1.75
CA GLY A 10 5.89 -5.07 1.20
C GLY A 10 5.28 -4.94 -0.21
N TYR A 11 5.73 -3.95 -0.97
CA TYR A 11 5.35 -3.83 -2.39
C TYR A 11 5.97 -4.95 -3.21
N ARG A 12 5.10 -5.72 -3.86
CA ARG A 12 5.51 -6.72 -4.83
C ARG A 12 5.83 -6.06 -6.15
N LEU A 13 7.05 -6.30 -6.61
CA LEU A 13 7.41 -6.07 -7.98
C LEU A 13 6.81 -7.22 -8.80
N VAL A 14 5.61 -7.03 -9.35
CA VAL A 14 4.99 -8.00 -10.26
C VAL A 14 5.79 -8.03 -11.55
N ARG A 15 6.43 -9.16 -11.84
CA ARG A 15 7.05 -9.39 -13.16
C ARG A 15 5.95 -9.47 -14.20
N SER A 16 5.91 -8.49 -15.11
CA SER A 16 5.22 -8.65 -16.39
C SER A 16 6.25 -8.97 -17.47
N GLU A 17 5.86 -9.74 -18.49
CA GLU A 17 6.73 -9.96 -19.65
C GLU A 17 7.09 -8.65 -20.38
N ALA A 18 6.25 -7.61 -20.22
CA ALA A 18 6.46 -6.27 -20.78
C ALA A 18 7.46 -5.41 -19.99
N SER A 19 7.82 -5.79 -18.75
CA SER A 19 8.77 -5.02 -17.93
C SER A 19 9.49 -5.92 -16.92
N PRO A 20 10.60 -6.56 -17.32
CA PRO A 20 11.39 -7.38 -16.40
C PRO A 20 12.04 -6.50 -15.34
N ILE A 21 11.69 -6.72 -14.07
CA ILE A 21 12.34 -6.06 -12.94
C ILE A 21 13.81 -6.48 -12.87
N ASP A 22 14.71 -5.53 -13.14
CA ASP A 22 16.15 -5.74 -12.99
C ASP A 22 16.55 -5.68 -11.51
N SER A 23 16.70 -6.86 -10.91
CA SER A 23 17.20 -7.02 -9.53
C SER A 23 18.61 -6.45 -9.28
N ARG A 24 19.38 -6.07 -10.32
CA ARG A 24 20.66 -5.35 -10.18
C ARG A 24 20.43 -3.85 -10.00
N ALA A 25 19.52 -3.23 -10.74
CA ALA A 25 19.09 -1.84 -10.55
C ALA A 25 18.59 -1.62 -9.11
N VAL A 26 17.75 -2.54 -8.62
CA VAL A 26 17.19 -2.46 -7.27
C VAL A 26 18.22 -2.72 -6.16
N ARG A 27 19.32 -3.45 -6.46
CA ARG A 27 20.48 -3.62 -5.55
C ARG A 27 21.40 -2.40 -5.51
N ARG A 28 21.51 -1.65 -6.60
CA ARG A 28 22.27 -0.38 -6.67
C ARG A 28 21.54 0.81 -6.00
N LEU A 29 20.23 0.70 -5.78
CA LEU A 29 19.41 1.68 -5.06
C LEU A 29 19.92 2.02 -3.63
N GLY A 30 20.84 1.25 -3.05
CA GLY A 30 21.42 1.48 -1.72
C GLY A 30 22.33 2.71 -1.58
N SER A 31 22.58 3.48 -2.65
CA SER A 31 23.21 4.81 -2.53
C SER A 31 23.02 5.74 -3.73
N LYS A 32 22.67 5.21 -4.90
CA LYS A 32 22.25 6.02 -6.06
C LYS A 32 21.22 5.26 -6.85
N VAL A 33 20.04 5.85 -6.88
CA VAL A 33 18.85 5.32 -7.49
C VAL A 33 18.90 5.52 -9.01
N THR A 34 18.86 4.44 -9.81
CA THR A 34 18.70 4.47 -11.28
C THR A 34 17.95 3.23 -11.78
N ASN A 35 17.20 3.17 -12.89
CA ASN A 35 16.63 4.18 -13.80
C ASN A 35 15.46 3.56 -14.60
N TRP A 36 14.24 3.74 -14.10
CA TRP A 36 13.07 3.98 -14.95
C TRP A 36 11.99 4.69 -14.13
N GLY A 37 11.62 4.13 -12.97
CA GLY A 37 10.69 4.78 -12.05
C GLY A 37 11.29 6.00 -11.39
N LEU A 38 12.49 5.87 -10.80
CA LEU A 38 12.95 6.87 -9.84
C LEU A 38 13.69 8.12 -10.40
N GLU A 39 14.38 8.04 -11.55
CA GLU A 39 14.86 9.27 -12.21
C GLU A 39 13.75 9.97 -12.98
N HIS A 40 12.75 9.27 -13.55
CA HIS A 40 11.51 9.94 -13.94
C HIS A 40 10.81 10.56 -12.72
N MET A 41 10.72 9.86 -11.60
CA MET A 41 10.14 10.41 -10.35
C MET A 41 10.89 11.63 -9.79
N LYS A 42 12.21 11.75 -10.04
CA LYS A 42 13.03 12.91 -9.63
C LYS A 42 13.01 14.04 -10.68
N GLU A 43 12.97 13.70 -11.97
CA GLU A 43 12.88 14.64 -13.09
C GLU A 43 11.46 15.20 -13.25
N TYR A 44 10.43 14.42 -12.86
CA TYR A 44 9.01 14.76 -13.00
C TYR A 44 8.27 14.96 -11.67
N ASN A 45 8.96 14.98 -10.51
CA ASN A 45 8.38 15.17 -9.17
C ASN A 45 7.31 14.10 -8.82
N VAL A 46 7.55 13.18 -7.88
CA VAL A 46 6.50 12.19 -7.55
C VAL A 46 5.32 12.92 -6.92
N TYR A 47 4.21 12.91 -7.66
CA TYR A 47 3.22 13.99 -7.79
C TYR A 47 3.71 15.16 -8.66
N PRO A 48 3.68 15.01 -10.01
CA PRO A 48 4.17 16.04 -10.92
C PRO A 48 3.46 17.36 -10.69
N ASN A 49 2.23 17.27 -10.19
CA ASN A 49 1.40 18.35 -9.69
C ASN A 49 0.18 17.76 -8.96
N ARG A 50 -0.54 18.64 -8.25
CA ARG A 50 -1.80 18.35 -7.56
C ARG A 50 -2.83 17.62 -8.44
N GLU A 51 -2.90 18.01 -9.71
CA GLU A 51 -3.88 17.48 -10.65
C GLU A 51 -3.63 16.00 -10.99
N PHE A 52 -2.37 15.60 -11.12
CA PHE A 52 -2.03 14.19 -11.27
C PHE A 52 -2.39 13.36 -10.03
N VAL A 53 -2.17 13.90 -8.82
CA VAL A 53 -2.56 13.25 -7.55
C VAL A 53 -4.05 12.97 -7.58
N ARG A 54 -4.84 14.00 -7.90
CA ARG A 54 -6.29 13.93 -7.99
C ARG A 54 -6.74 12.86 -8.97
N GLN A 55 -6.24 12.88 -10.21
CA GLN A 55 -6.60 11.88 -11.23
C GLN A 55 -6.27 10.45 -10.80
N MET A 56 -5.13 10.26 -10.13
CA MET A 56 -4.77 8.96 -9.58
C MET A 56 -5.73 8.55 -8.46
N TRP A 57 -5.95 9.42 -7.48
CA TRP A 57 -6.83 9.16 -6.35
C TRP A 57 -8.27 8.87 -6.77
N ASP A 58 -8.84 9.67 -7.68
CA ASP A 58 -10.18 9.43 -8.25
C ASP A 58 -10.29 8.06 -8.91
N ARG A 59 -9.21 7.59 -9.55
CA ARG A 59 -9.21 6.32 -10.27
C ARG A 59 -9.03 5.11 -9.36
N VAL A 60 -8.11 5.18 -8.39
CA VAL A 60 -7.67 3.99 -7.64
C VAL A 60 -8.04 4.00 -6.15
N MET A 61 -8.21 5.18 -5.55
CA MET A 61 -8.50 5.33 -4.12
C MET A 61 -9.99 5.59 -3.85
N TYR A 62 -10.58 6.51 -4.62
CA TYR A 62 -11.98 6.96 -4.49
C TYR A 62 -12.83 6.45 -5.66
N ASN A 63 -12.66 5.17 -5.98
CA ASN A 63 -13.34 4.50 -7.11
C ASN A 63 -14.80 4.11 -6.81
N LYS A 64 -15.26 4.28 -5.56
CA LYS A 64 -16.66 4.13 -5.13
C LYS A 64 -17.21 5.45 -4.60
N ASN A 65 -16.76 5.88 -3.42
CA ASN A 65 -17.13 7.15 -2.82
C ASN A 65 -15.90 8.06 -2.76
N ARG A 66 -16.15 9.38 -2.69
CA ARG A 66 -15.13 10.41 -2.49
C ARG A 66 -15.49 11.28 -1.30
N PRO A 67 -14.51 11.88 -0.61
CA PRO A 67 -14.78 12.89 0.41
C PRO A 67 -15.53 14.09 -0.16
N ASP A 68 -16.16 14.88 0.70
CA ASP A 68 -16.69 16.19 0.32
C ASP A 68 -15.57 17.09 -0.21
N GLU A 69 -15.91 18.00 -1.13
CA GLU A 69 -14.93 18.74 -1.93
C GLU A 69 -13.91 19.50 -1.07
N GLU A 70 -14.35 20.18 -0.01
CA GLU A 70 -13.46 20.94 0.89
C GLU A 70 -12.41 20.02 1.56
N LEU A 71 -12.86 18.87 2.08
CA LEU A 71 -11.98 17.89 2.71
C LEU A 71 -11.07 17.21 1.68
N TYR A 72 -11.56 17.00 0.46
CA TYR A 72 -10.76 16.42 -0.60
C TYR A 72 -9.64 17.36 -1.04
N GLU A 73 -9.92 18.66 -1.13
CA GLU A 73 -8.89 19.66 -1.42
C GLU A 73 -7.85 19.74 -0.29
N GLU A 74 -8.25 19.65 0.97
CA GLU A 74 -7.33 19.57 2.11
C GLU A 74 -6.39 18.36 2.00
N TYR A 75 -6.93 17.18 1.67
CA TYR A 75 -6.12 15.97 1.48
C TYR A 75 -5.11 16.11 0.34
N LEU A 76 -5.50 16.77 -0.75
CA LEU A 76 -4.59 17.04 -1.87
C LEU A 76 -3.49 18.01 -1.45
N ASP A 77 -3.81 19.07 -0.70
CA ASP A 77 -2.82 20.00 -0.15
C ASP A 77 -1.82 19.30 0.76
N ASP A 78 -2.30 18.45 1.66
CA ASP A 78 -1.45 17.62 2.53
C ASP A 78 -0.55 16.68 1.73
N ALA A 79 -1.07 16.00 0.70
CA ALA A 79 -0.29 15.12 -0.16
C ALA A 79 0.86 15.87 -0.86
N MET A 80 0.63 17.13 -1.26
CA MET A 80 1.66 17.97 -1.88
C MET A 80 2.78 18.38 -0.91
N THR A 81 2.61 18.21 0.41
CA THR A 81 3.68 18.46 1.39
C THR A 81 4.70 17.33 1.47
N GLN A 82 4.39 16.14 0.93
CA GLN A 82 5.23 14.95 1.04
C GLN A 82 6.52 15.10 0.22
N ARG A 83 7.68 15.00 0.88
CA ARG A 83 9.00 15.18 0.24
C ARG A 83 9.79 13.89 0.03
N ASN A 84 9.41 12.83 0.72
CA ASN A 84 10.19 11.59 0.80
C ASN A 84 9.53 10.42 0.02
N VAL A 85 8.68 10.72 -0.97
CA VAL A 85 7.91 9.70 -1.69
C VAL A 85 8.82 8.61 -2.27
N ALA A 86 9.98 8.99 -2.82
CA ALA A 86 10.98 8.05 -3.32
C ALA A 86 11.53 7.11 -2.23
N ASP A 87 11.83 7.66 -1.05
CA ASP A 87 12.35 6.90 0.09
C ASP A 87 11.28 5.95 0.66
N LEU A 88 10.03 6.42 0.72
CA LEU A 88 8.88 5.60 1.11
C LEU A 88 8.73 4.40 0.18
N HIS A 89 8.74 4.61 -1.14
CA HIS A 89 8.66 3.52 -2.11
C HIS A 89 9.85 2.56 -1.99
N TYR A 90 11.05 3.08 -1.82
CA TYR A 90 12.24 2.26 -1.60
C TYR A 90 12.11 1.38 -0.34
N ALA A 91 11.62 1.95 0.75
CA ALA A 91 11.38 1.24 2.00
C ALA A 91 10.30 0.16 1.81
N LEU A 92 9.17 0.47 1.17
CA LEU A 92 8.07 -0.47 0.92
C LEU A 92 8.50 -1.63 0.01
N LEU A 93 9.36 -1.40 -0.99
CA LEU A 93 9.90 -2.45 -1.86
C LEU A 93 10.85 -3.41 -1.12
N ARG A 94 11.56 -2.91 -0.09
CA ARG A 94 12.48 -3.71 0.74
C ARG A 94 11.86 -4.21 2.04
N PHE A 95 10.66 -3.76 2.38
CA PHE A 95 9.96 -4.26 3.55
C PHE A 95 9.57 -5.73 3.30
N ASN A 96 10.05 -6.61 4.17
CA ASN A 96 9.70 -8.03 4.09
C ASN A 96 9.90 -8.70 5.45
N ILE A 97 8.81 -8.80 6.20
CA ILE A 97 8.81 -9.47 7.51
C ILE A 97 8.40 -10.94 7.42
N SER A 98 7.99 -11.40 6.23
CA SER A 98 7.62 -12.80 5.99
C SER A 98 8.83 -13.76 6.06
N ASN A 99 8.58 -15.05 5.87
CA ASN A 99 9.63 -16.07 5.73
C ASN A 99 10.07 -16.29 4.27
N GLU A 100 9.46 -15.58 3.32
CA GLU A 100 9.69 -15.78 1.88
C GLU A 100 10.47 -14.62 1.26
N HIS A 101 11.09 -14.83 0.10
CA HIS A 101 11.71 -13.76 -0.67
C HIS A 101 10.63 -12.98 -1.44
N ASN A 102 10.64 -11.63 -1.40
CA ASN A 102 9.61 -10.79 -2.05
C ASN A 102 9.95 -10.39 -3.51
N GLY A 103 11.03 -10.95 -4.05
CA GLY A 103 11.58 -10.63 -5.37
C GLY A 103 12.77 -9.68 -5.33
N LEU A 104 12.97 -8.97 -4.21
CA LEU A 104 14.11 -8.07 -4.00
C LEU A 104 14.99 -8.46 -2.81
N VAL A 105 14.38 -8.71 -1.65
CA VAL A 105 15.08 -9.09 -0.42
C VAL A 105 14.53 -10.38 0.16
N PRO A 106 15.37 -11.19 0.85
CA PRO A 106 14.88 -12.29 1.65
C PRO A 106 14.01 -11.75 2.79
N GLY A 107 12.98 -12.52 3.14
CA GLY A 107 12.20 -12.26 4.33
C GLY A 107 13.04 -12.45 5.59
N ASN A 108 12.83 -11.58 6.58
CA ASN A 108 13.57 -11.65 7.84
C ASN A 108 12.86 -12.50 8.92
N GLY A 109 11.70 -13.07 8.60
CA GLY A 109 10.92 -13.94 9.47
C GLY A 109 10.41 -13.28 10.75
N ARG A 110 10.41 -11.93 10.83
CA ARG A 110 9.91 -11.19 12.00
C ARG A 110 8.39 -11.25 12.14
N VAL A 111 7.66 -11.71 11.13
CA VAL A 111 6.21 -11.94 11.22
C VAL A 111 5.85 -12.86 12.40
N LYS A 112 6.72 -13.83 12.74
CA LYS A 112 6.52 -14.72 13.90
C LYS A 112 6.57 -14.02 15.26
N LEU A 113 7.08 -12.79 15.30
CA LEU A 113 7.15 -11.98 16.53
C LEU A 113 5.80 -11.31 16.83
N ILE A 114 4.88 -11.28 15.87
CA ILE A 114 3.53 -10.76 16.06
C ILE A 114 2.71 -11.86 16.75
N THR A 115 2.51 -11.71 18.06
CA THR A 115 1.77 -12.66 18.89
C THR A 115 0.40 -12.15 19.34
N ALA A 116 0.15 -10.84 19.17
CA ALA A 116 -1.14 -10.23 19.46
C ALA A 116 -2.21 -10.76 18.49
N SER A 117 -3.44 -10.91 18.98
CA SER A 117 -4.60 -11.08 18.10
C SER A 117 -4.60 -9.97 17.07
N THR A 118 -4.83 -10.30 15.80
CA THR A 118 -4.79 -9.34 14.70
C THR A 118 -6.08 -9.42 13.89
N LEU A 119 -6.73 -8.28 13.69
CA LEU A 119 -7.79 -8.10 12.71
C LEU A 119 -7.18 -7.54 11.42
N VAL A 120 -7.55 -8.13 10.29
CA VAL A 120 -7.18 -7.69 8.95
C VAL A 120 -8.45 -7.28 8.23
N LEU A 121 -8.52 -6.01 7.82
CA LEU A 121 -9.65 -5.43 7.09
C LEU A 121 -9.20 -5.12 5.67
N GLN A 122 -9.96 -5.57 4.68
CA GLN A 122 -9.57 -5.47 3.27
C GLN A 122 -10.80 -5.19 2.41
N GLY A 123 -10.77 -4.12 1.61
CA GLY A 123 -11.80 -3.87 0.62
C GLY A 123 -11.74 -4.88 -0.53
N ASP A 124 -12.89 -5.37 -0.98
CA ASP A 124 -13.01 -6.32 -2.11
C ASP A 124 -12.68 -5.69 -3.48
N ARG A 125 -12.65 -4.35 -3.56
CA ARG A 125 -12.38 -3.56 -4.77
C ARG A 125 -11.17 -2.64 -4.63
N ASP A 126 -10.31 -2.90 -3.65
CA ASP A 126 -9.08 -2.14 -3.48
C ASP A 126 -8.14 -2.37 -4.69
N LEU A 127 -7.91 -1.31 -5.45
CA LEU A 127 -7.04 -1.29 -6.64
C LEU A 127 -5.60 -0.90 -6.31
N VAL A 128 -5.34 -0.41 -5.09
CA VAL A 128 -4.01 -0.03 -4.61
C VAL A 128 -3.36 -1.22 -3.92
N VAL A 129 -4.11 -1.91 -3.06
CA VAL A 129 -3.69 -3.10 -2.30
C VAL A 129 -4.67 -4.24 -2.59
N PRO A 130 -4.35 -5.15 -3.52
CA PRO A 130 -5.31 -6.14 -3.96
C PRO A 130 -5.75 -7.10 -2.84
N PRO A 131 -6.98 -7.66 -2.90
CA PRO A 131 -7.55 -8.47 -1.82
C PRO A 131 -6.72 -9.67 -1.34
N PHE A 132 -5.95 -10.30 -2.22
CA PHE A 132 -5.08 -11.43 -1.85
C PHE A 132 -4.05 -11.04 -0.77
N THR A 133 -3.74 -9.74 -0.63
CA THR A 133 -2.81 -9.23 0.38
C THR A 133 -3.33 -9.54 1.80
N GLY A 134 -4.64 -9.38 2.04
CA GLY A 134 -5.26 -9.74 3.32
C GLY A 134 -5.15 -11.23 3.63
N GLU A 135 -5.37 -12.08 2.63
CA GLU A 135 -5.20 -13.53 2.74
C GLU A 135 -3.75 -13.92 3.09
N GLU A 136 -2.77 -13.26 2.47
CA GLU A 136 -1.34 -13.48 2.77
C GLU A 136 -0.97 -13.08 4.19
N ILE A 137 -1.52 -11.96 4.70
CA ILE A 137 -1.30 -11.54 6.09
C ILE A 137 -1.84 -12.62 7.04
N VAL A 138 -3.06 -13.10 6.81
CA VAL A 138 -3.65 -14.15 7.66
C VAL A 138 -2.87 -15.45 7.59
N ALA A 139 -2.46 -15.88 6.39
CA ALA A 139 -1.63 -17.06 6.22
C ALA A 139 -0.27 -16.94 6.96
N ALA A 140 0.33 -15.75 6.95
CA ALA A 140 1.62 -15.52 7.60
C ALA A 140 1.53 -15.41 9.13
N LEU A 141 0.43 -14.88 9.66
CA LEU A 141 0.20 -14.71 11.10
C LEU A 141 -0.40 -15.97 11.75
N GLY A 142 -1.17 -16.77 11.02
CA GLY A 142 -1.83 -17.99 11.48
C GLY A 142 -2.95 -17.80 12.51
N LYS A 143 -3.00 -16.67 13.22
CA LYS A 143 -4.01 -16.32 14.24
C LYS A 143 -4.65 -14.95 13.99
N ALA A 144 -4.90 -14.62 12.73
CA ALA A 144 -5.55 -13.37 12.35
C ALA A 144 -6.97 -13.61 11.82
N ARG A 145 -7.88 -12.66 12.09
CA ARG A 145 -9.24 -12.64 11.53
C ARG A 145 -9.21 -11.75 10.29
N LEU A 146 -9.53 -12.30 9.11
CA LEU A 146 -9.76 -11.51 7.90
C LEU A 146 -11.23 -11.13 7.80
N VAL A 147 -11.48 -9.86 7.50
CA VAL A 147 -12.80 -9.35 7.12
C VAL A 147 -12.63 -8.68 5.76
N ILE A 148 -13.33 -9.22 4.77
CA ILE A 148 -13.47 -8.59 3.46
C ILE A 148 -14.65 -7.63 3.53
N LEU A 149 -14.38 -6.34 3.36
CA LEU A 149 -15.39 -5.28 3.34
C LEU A 149 -16.01 -5.25 1.94
N PRO A 150 -17.29 -5.65 1.80
CA PRO A 150 -17.94 -5.74 0.51
C PRO A 150 -18.16 -4.34 -0.08
N ASP A 151 -18.02 -4.23 -1.40
CA ASP A 151 -18.19 -2.96 -2.09
C ASP A 151 -17.29 -1.86 -1.49
N SER A 152 -16.06 -2.17 -1.08
CA SER A 152 -15.12 -1.17 -0.52
C SER A 152 -13.83 -1.15 -1.35
N GLY A 153 -13.41 0.06 -1.72
CA GLY A 153 -12.12 0.32 -2.36
C GLY A 153 -11.01 0.48 -1.32
N HIS A 154 -10.03 1.32 -1.65
CA HIS A 154 -8.88 1.59 -0.79
C HIS A 154 -9.22 2.50 0.40
N ALA A 155 -10.37 3.17 0.37
CA ALA A 155 -10.77 4.15 1.38
C ALA A 155 -11.99 3.67 2.19
N PRO A 156 -11.88 2.62 3.03
CA PRO A 156 -13.00 2.10 3.81
C PRO A 156 -13.59 3.15 4.78
N LEU A 157 -12.79 4.13 5.21
CA LEU A 157 -13.26 5.29 5.98
C LEU A 157 -14.31 6.13 5.22
N ILE A 158 -14.28 6.11 3.90
CA ILE A 158 -15.21 6.84 3.02
C ILE A 158 -16.29 5.89 2.46
N ASP A 159 -15.93 4.64 2.18
CA ASP A 159 -16.81 3.68 1.53
C ASP A 159 -17.80 2.98 2.48
N CYS A 160 -17.39 2.70 3.72
CA CYS A 160 -18.13 1.84 4.66
C CYS A 160 -17.80 2.11 6.14
N MET A 161 -17.82 3.37 6.58
CA MET A 161 -17.44 3.76 7.95
C MET A 161 -18.14 2.96 9.05
N ASP A 162 -19.46 2.77 8.97
CA ASP A 162 -20.22 2.07 10.01
C ASP A 162 -19.77 0.60 10.15
N GLU A 163 -19.55 -0.08 9.02
CA GLU A 163 -19.08 -1.47 9.00
C GLU A 163 -17.63 -1.58 9.49
N LEU A 164 -16.79 -0.62 9.11
CA LEU A 164 -15.42 -0.52 9.58
C LEU A 164 -15.38 -0.37 11.12
N VAL A 165 -16.16 0.55 11.67
CA VAL A 165 -16.25 0.79 13.12
C VAL A 165 -16.79 -0.45 13.84
N GLN A 166 -17.87 -1.06 13.34
CA GLN A 166 -18.43 -2.27 13.95
C GLN A 166 -17.41 -3.40 14.04
N ASN A 167 -16.64 -3.64 12.97
CA ASN A 167 -15.61 -4.69 12.99
C ASN A 167 -14.45 -4.38 13.96
N LEU A 168 -14.12 -3.10 14.17
CA LEU A 168 -13.13 -2.68 15.16
C LEU A 168 -13.66 -2.86 16.58
N GLU A 169 -14.90 -2.44 16.85
CA GLU A 169 -15.55 -2.59 18.15
C GLU A 169 -15.74 -4.06 18.54
N ASP A 170 -16.14 -4.92 17.59
CA ASP A 170 -16.28 -6.37 17.80
C ASP A 170 -14.95 -7.09 18.10
N PHE A 171 -13.83 -6.45 17.81
CA PHE A 171 -12.51 -7.05 17.95
C PHE A 171 -11.80 -6.69 19.27
N ILE A 172 -12.16 -5.55 19.88
CA ILE A 172 -11.58 -5.03 21.13
C ILE A 172 -12.30 -5.64 22.33
#